data_AF-A0AA42ZVK0-F1
#
_entry.id   AF-A0AA42ZVK0-F1
#
_cell.length_a   1.000
_cell.length_b   1.000
_cell.length_c   1.000
_cell.angle_alpha   90.00
_cell.angle_beta   90.00
_cell.angle_gamma   90.00
#
_symmetry.space_group_name_H-M   'P 1'
#
loop_
_entity.id
_entity.type
_entity.pdbx_description
1 polymer ?
#
loop_
_entity_poly.entity_id
_entity_poly.type
_entity_poly.pdbx_seq_one_letter_code
_entity_poly.pdbx_strand_id
1 'polypeptide(L)'
;MSSNRMEKMGNRTGLAGLIDRLRYHEASRQGFGLLLLLVCAWFAEPAGESRMVLGFVLAAVGQAWRIYAAGVIYKNRKLASTGAYSLVRHPLYLGNFLILVGFAIAAGNWGVMAVVAFFFLFYYPAAIRYEDFKLEGIFGDEWRAWSKNIPGMFPTRFNWQPNQDASWDMRQSMIRNGELVYTVFEIGAGILLFYRAMG
;
A
#
# COMPACT_ATOMS: atom_id res chain seq x y z
N MET A 1 -5.67 -28.04 -5.78
CA MET A 1 -6.90 -27.32 -5.36
C MET A 1 -6.83 -25.79 -5.54
N SER A 2 -5.65 -25.16 -5.58
CA SER A 2 -5.49 -23.69 -5.73
C SER A 2 -5.83 -23.15 -7.13
N SER A 3 -5.38 -23.82 -8.20
CA SER A 3 -5.61 -23.41 -9.60
C SER A 3 -7.10 -23.18 -9.95
N ASN A 4 -7.99 -24.02 -9.42
CA ASN A 4 -9.43 -24.00 -9.69
C ASN A 4 -10.18 -22.76 -9.11
N ARG A 5 -9.59 -22.05 -8.12
CA ARG A 5 -10.17 -20.80 -7.57
C ARG A 5 -9.78 -19.55 -8.37
N MET A 6 -8.56 -19.47 -8.89
CA MET A 6 -8.16 -18.39 -9.82
C MET A 6 -8.98 -18.46 -11.09
N GLU A 7 -9.18 -19.67 -11.59
CA GLU A 7 -10.03 -19.94 -12.75
C GLU A 7 -11.48 -19.53 -12.49
N LYS A 8 -12.04 -19.85 -11.31
CA LYS A 8 -13.39 -19.39 -10.90
C LYS A 8 -13.52 -17.89 -10.65
N MET A 9 -12.49 -17.21 -10.16
CA MET A 9 -12.50 -15.75 -9.96
C MET A 9 -12.32 -14.98 -11.28
N GLY A 10 -11.53 -15.52 -12.22
CA GLY A 10 -11.38 -15.00 -13.58
C GLY A 10 -12.62 -15.20 -14.47
N ASN A 11 -13.47 -16.19 -14.17
CA ASN A 11 -14.65 -16.54 -14.96
C ASN A 11 -15.94 -15.76 -14.59
N ARG A 12 -15.90 -14.81 -13.66
CA ARG A 12 -17.05 -13.94 -13.41
C ARG A 12 -17.23 -12.96 -14.56
N THR A 13 -18.39 -12.97 -15.20
CA THR A 13 -18.76 -12.05 -16.29
C THR A 13 -19.54 -10.84 -15.74
N GLY A 14 -19.58 -9.75 -16.52
CA GLY A 14 -20.30 -8.52 -16.14
C GLY A 14 -19.57 -7.59 -15.15
N LEU A 15 -20.32 -6.71 -14.49
CA LEU A 15 -19.80 -5.68 -13.58
C LEU A 15 -19.01 -6.26 -12.39
N ALA A 16 -19.47 -7.38 -11.84
CA ALA A 16 -18.78 -8.09 -10.76
C ALA A 16 -17.39 -8.58 -11.21
N GLY A 17 -17.27 -9.12 -12.43
CA GLY A 17 -16.00 -9.53 -13.02
C GLY A 17 -15.06 -8.36 -13.33
N LEU A 18 -15.61 -7.21 -13.74
CA LEU A 18 -14.83 -5.98 -13.92
C LEU A 18 -14.27 -5.45 -12.60
N ILE A 19 -15.10 -5.39 -11.55
CA ILE A 19 -14.69 -4.97 -10.20
C ILE A 19 -13.61 -5.91 -9.67
N ASP A 20 -13.78 -7.21 -9.85
CA ASP A 20 -12.78 -8.22 -9.50
C ASP A 20 -11.45 -7.94 -10.24
N ARG A 21 -11.45 -7.81 -11.57
CA ARG A 21 -10.23 -7.48 -12.35
C ARG A 21 -9.54 -6.19 -11.89
N LEU A 22 -10.29 -5.13 -11.61
CA LEU A 22 -9.75 -3.86 -11.10
C LEU A 22 -9.19 -3.96 -9.67
N ARG A 23 -9.71 -4.87 -8.84
CA ARG A 23 -9.18 -5.12 -7.49
C ARG A 23 -7.91 -5.96 -7.50
N TYR A 24 -7.76 -6.85 -8.48
CA TYR A 24 -6.69 -7.83 -8.51
C TYR A 24 -5.47 -7.42 -9.34
N HIS A 25 -5.58 -6.40 -10.18
CA HIS A 25 -4.44 -5.91 -10.96
C HIS A 25 -3.57 -4.96 -10.11
N GLU A 26 -2.27 -5.24 -10.01
CA GLU A 26 -1.33 -4.48 -9.18
C GLU A 26 -1.29 -2.99 -9.56
N ALA A 27 -1.33 -2.69 -10.86
CA ALA A 27 -1.38 -1.31 -11.37
C ALA A 27 -2.66 -0.58 -10.96
N SER A 28 -3.80 -1.28 -10.85
CA SER A 28 -5.06 -0.68 -10.43
C SER A 28 -5.02 -0.31 -8.95
N ARG A 29 -4.44 -1.16 -8.09
CA ARG A 29 -4.26 -0.86 -6.65
C ARG A 29 -3.49 0.42 -6.43
N GLN A 30 -2.38 0.56 -7.15
CA GLN A 30 -1.55 1.75 -7.08
C GLN A 30 -2.24 2.97 -7.71
N GLY A 31 -2.95 2.80 -8.83
CA GLY A 31 -3.73 3.86 -9.47
C GLY A 31 -4.84 4.42 -8.59
N PHE A 32 -5.59 3.58 -7.87
CA PHE A 32 -6.61 4.03 -6.92
C PHE A 32 -6.01 4.81 -5.75
N GLY A 33 -4.86 4.37 -5.22
CA GLY A 33 -4.14 5.12 -4.20
C GLY A 33 -3.75 6.52 -4.67
N LEU A 34 -3.14 6.62 -5.86
CA LEU A 34 -2.77 7.91 -6.45
C LEU A 34 -3.99 8.82 -6.69
N LEU A 35 -5.09 8.25 -7.20
CA LEU A 35 -6.34 8.98 -7.39
C LEU A 35 -6.86 9.54 -6.06
N LEU A 36 -6.80 8.75 -4.99
CA LEU A 36 -7.22 9.20 -3.66
C LEU A 36 -6.34 10.31 -3.09
N LEU A 37 -5.04 10.33 -3.40
CA LEU A 37 -4.19 11.48 -3.05
C LEU A 37 -4.65 12.76 -3.75
N LEU A 38 -5.05 12.67 -5.01
CA LEU A 38 -5.64 13.82 -5.73
C LEU A 38 -7.00 14.21 -5.15
N VAL A 39 -7.83 13.26 -4.74
CA VAL A 39 -9.10 13.55 -4.06
C VAL A 39 -8.82 14.30 -2.75
N CYS A 40 -7.85 13.85 -1.95
CA CYS A 40 -7.46 14.54 -0.73
C CYS A 40 -6.98 15.96 -1.03
N ALA A 41 -6.13 16.14 -2.04
CA ALA A 41 -5.60 17.44 -2.42
C ALA A 41 -6.68 18.39 -2.97
N TRP A 42 -7.60 17.87 -3.78
CA TRP A 42 -8.64 18.65 -4.45
C TRP A 42 -9.76 19.10 -3.52
N PHE A 43 -10.09 18.29 -2.52
CA PHE A 43 -11.12 18.58 -1.52
C PHE A 43 -10.53 19.03 -0.18
N ALA A 44 -9.25 19.43 -0.18
CA ALA A 44 -8.63 20.02 0.99
C ALA A 44 -9.35 21.30 1.38
N GLU A 45 -9.70 21.40 2.65
CA GLU A 45 -10.27 22.58 3.27
C GLU A 45 -9.21 23.21 4.18
N PRO A 46 -9.33 24.51 4.52
CA PRO A 46 -8.45 25.15 5.49
C PRO A 46 -8.43 24.40 6.83
N ALA A 47 -7.38 23.59 6.99
CA ALA A 47 -7.09 22.83 8.18
C ALA A 47 -5.97 23.59 8.92
N GLY A 48 -6.13 23.81 10.23
CA GLY A 48 -5.09 24.48 11.02
C GLY A 48 -3.72 23.83 10.81
N GLU A 49 -2.65 24.64 10.85
CA GLU A 49 -1.27 24.25 10.50
C GLU A 49 -0.82 22.94 11.15
N SER A 50 -1.24 22.69 12.40
CA SER A 50 -0.91 21.48 13.15
C SER A 50 -1.42 20.19 12.49
N ARG A 51 -2.62 20.19 11.88
CA ARG A 51 -3.17 19.03 11.16
C ARG A 51 -2.40 18.78 9.87
N MET A 52 -2.04 19.84 9.16
CA MET A 52 -1.27 19.75 7.92
C MET A 52 0.13 19.18 8.18
N VAL A 53 0.83 19.71 9.19
CA VAL A 53 2.15 19.19 9.61
C VAL A 53 2.04 17.72 10.03
N LEU A 54 1.07 17.38 10.89
CA LEU A 54 0.86 15.99 11.31
C LEU A 54 0.61 15.06 10.12
N GLY A 55 -0.26 15.48 9.18
CA GLY A 55 -0.60 14.70 8.01
C GLY A 55 0.59 14.46 7.08
N PHE A 56 1.38 15.50 6.79
CA PHE A 56 2.59 15.36 5.97
C PHE A 56 3.70 14.57 6.65
N VAL A 57 3.85 14.67 7.98
CA VAL A 57 4.79 13.82 8.72
C VAL A 57 4.39 12.34 8.62
N LEU A 58 3.10 12.03 8.82
CA LEU A 58 2.60 10.66 8.66
C LEU A 58 2.81 10.13 7.24
N ALA A 59 2.57 10.97 6.23
CA ALA A 59 2.80 10.59 4.84
C ALA A 59 4.29 10.36 4.53
N ALA A 60 5.17 11.24 5.00
CA ALA A 60 6.61 11.06 4.85
C ALA A 60 7.12 9.77 5.52
N VAL A 61 6.63 9.44 6.72
CA VAL A 61 6.95 8.17 7.39
C VAL A 61 6.44 6.98 6.57
N GLY A 62 5.22 7.06 6.05
CA GLY A 62 4.64 6.05 5.16
C GLY A 62 5.47 5.84 3.90
N GLN A 63 5.92 6.91 3.25
CA GLN A 63 6.71 6.83 2.02
C GLN A 63 8.13 6.33 2.29
N ALA A 64 8.76 6.75 3.38
CA ALA A 64 10.04 6.20 3.83
C ALA A 64 9.94 4.68 4.08
N TRP A 65 8.86 4.23 4.72
CA TRP A 65 8.59 2.80 4.94
C TRP A 65 8.42 2.05 3.63
N ARG A 66 7.72 2.62 2.64
CA ARG A 66 7.56 2.02 1.31
C ARG A 66 8.88 1.90 0.57
N ILE A 67 9.67 2.97 0.53
CA ILE A 67 11.01 3.00 -0.09
C ILE A 67 11.90 1.91 0.54
N TYR A 68 11.87 1.77 1.86
CA TYR A 68 12.61 0.71 2.53
C TYR A 68 12.14 -0.68 2.11
N ALA A 69 10.82 -0.96 2.21
CA ALA A 69 10.24 -2.27 1.90
C ALA A 69 10.40 -2.64 0.41
N ALA A 70 10.37 -1.65 -0.48
CA ALA A 70 10.60 -1.81 -1.91
C ALA A 70 12.08 -2.10 -2.22
N GLY A 71 13.03 -1.59 -1.45
CA GLY A 71 14.45 -1.82 -1.66
C GLY A 71 14.91 -3.24 -1.36
N VAL A 72 14.16 -3.99 -0.53
CA VAL A 72 14.53 -5.36 -0.11
C VAL A 72 13.75 -6.46 -0.84
N ILE A 73 12.65 -6.12 -1.54
CA ILE A 73 11.77 -7.13 -2.18
C ILE A 73 12.11 -7.38 -3.65
N TYR A 74 12.32 -8.66 -4.00
CA TYR A 74 12.37 -9.15 -5.38
C TYR A 74 11.03 -9.77 -5.76
N LYS A 75 10.08 -8.93 -6.17
CA LYS A 75 8.68 -9.31 -6.42
C LYS A 75 8.56 -10.58 -7.25
N ASN A 76 7.81 -11.56 -6.74
CA ASN A 76 7.51 -12.86 -7.37
C ASN A 76 8.74 -13.73 -7.72
N ARG A 77 9.95 -13.36 -7.27
CA ARG A 77 11.18 -14.12 -7.56
C ARG A 77 11.76 -14.80 -6.33
N LYS A 78 11.72 -14.13 -5.18
CA LYS A 78 12.17 -14.64 -3.89
C LYS A 78 11.20 -14.19 -2.82
N LEU A 79 10.91 -15.08 -1.87
CA LEU A 79 10.13 -14.71 -0.69
C LEU A 79 10.93 -13.71 0.15
N ALA A 80 10.35 -12.54 0.40
CA ALA A 80 10.88 -11.59 1.38
C ALA A 80 10.28 -11.93 2.74
N SER A 81 11.12 -12.34 3.70
CA SER A 81 10.69 -12.84 5.02
C SER A 81 11.30 -12.08 6.21
N THR A 82 12.34 -11.29 5.94
CA THR A 82 13.12 -10.52 6.92
C THR A 82 12.95 -9.00 6.75
N GLY A 83 13.52 -8.20 7.65
CA GLY A 83 13.37 -6.75 7.68
C GLY A 83 11.92 -6.34 7.90
N ALA A 84 11.41 -5.44 7.07
CA ALA A 84 10.01 -5.00 7.13
C ALA A 84 9.01 -6.18 7.01
N TYR A 85 9.39 -7.24 6.27
CA TYR A 85 8.55 -8.42 6.08
C TYR A 85 8.53 -9.34 7.31
N SER A 86 9.48 -9.20 8.24
CA SER A 86 9.41 -9.90 9.53
C SER A 86 8.34 -9.35 10.48
N LEU A 87 7.87 -8.14 10.24
CA LEU A 87 6.83 -7.49 11.05
C LEU A 87 5.42 -7.74 10.50
N VAL A 88 5.26 -7.66 9.17
CA VAL A 88 3.98 -7.77 8.48
C VAL A 88 4.18 -8.39 7.10
N ARG A 89 3.18 -9.12 6.59
CA ARG A 89 3.25 -9.76 5.27
C ARG A 89 3.24 -8.75 4.12
N HIS A 90 2.60 -7.60 4.33
CA HIS A 90 2.35 -6.58 3.30
C HIS A 90 2.82 -5.17 3.73
N PRO A 91 4.13 -4.96 3.95
CA PRO A 91 4.65 -3.68 4.45
C PRO A 91 4.37 -2.50 3.51
N LEU A 92 4.32 -2.71 2.19
CA LEU A 92 3.95 -1.66 1.23
C LEU A 92 2.51 -1.14 1.45
N TYR A 93 1.58 -2.01 1.88
CA TYR A 93 0.22 -1.58 2.21
C TYR A 93 0.17 -0.77 3.50
N LEU A 94 0.98 -1.12 4.50
CA LEU A 94 1.10 -0.32 5.71
C LEU A 94 1.63 1.09 5.38
N GLY A 95 2.63 1.18 4.48
CA GLY A 95 3.13 2.48 4.02
C GLY A 95 2.07 3.29 3.26
N ASN A 96 1.35 2.65 2.32
CA ASN A 96 0.22 3.30 1.63
C ASN A 96 -0.88 3.75 2.61
N PHE A 97 -1.12 2.97 3.67
CA PHE A 97 -2.07 3.31 4.72
C PHE A 97 -1.67 4.62 5.42
N LEU A 98 -0.41 4.72 5.85
CA LEU A 98 0.12 5.92 6.50
C LEU A 98 0.08 7.15 5.58
N ILE A 99 0.41 6.99 4.28
CA ILE A 99 0.33 8.07 3.29
C ILE A 99 -1.09 8.60 3.16
N LEU A 100 -2.06 7.74 2.86
CA LEU A 100 -3.45 8.17 2.63
C LEU A 100 -4.11 8.71 3.91
N VAL A 101 -3.82 8.14 5.08
CA VAL A 101 -4.28 8.68 6.36
C VAL A 101 -3.66 10.05 6.62
N GLY A 102 -2.36 10.21 6.35
CA GLY A 102 -1.68 11.50 6.46
C GLY A 102 -2.30 12.56 5.56
N PHE A 103 -2.55 12.24 4.29
CA PHE A 103 -3.23 13.12 3.34
C PHE A 103 -4.66 13.44 3.75
N ALA A 104 -5.43 12.48 4.27
CA ALA A 104 -6.79 12.73 4.75
C ALA A 104 -6.82 13.66 5.97
N ILE A 105 -5.86 13.51 6.89
CA ILE A 105 -5.70 14.41 8.04
C ILE A 105 -5.31 15.82 7.58
N ALA A 106 -4.35 15.93 6.66
CA ALA A 106 -3.90 17.20 6.11
C ALA A 106 -5.01 17.92 5.32
N ALA A 107 -5.86 17.18 4.61
CA ALA A 107 -6.98 17.73 3.87
C ALA A 107 -8.05 18.35 4.77
N GLY A 108 -8.11 18.00 6.05
CA GLY A 108 -9.06 18.57 7.02
C GLY A 108 -10.54 18.26 6.76
N ASN A 109 -10.86 17.47 5.73
CA ASN A 109 -12.20 17.24 5.23
C ASN A 109 -12.76 15.88 5.70
N TRP A 110 -13.85 15.90 6.47
CA TRP A 110 -14.49 14.68 6.99
C TRP A 110 -15.03 13.76 5.89
N GLY A 111 -15.51 14.31 4.78
CA GLY A 111 -15.98 13.55 3.62
C GLY A 111 -14.83 12.78 2.96
N VAL A 112 -13.69 13.43 2.76
CA VAL A 112 -12.46 12.77 2.27
C VAL A 112 -12.03 11.66 3.22
N MET A 113 -12.03 11.91 4.53
CA MET A 113 -11.63 10.91 5.51
C MET A 113 -12.58 9.69 5.50
N ALA A 114 -13.88 9.89 5.30
CA ALA A 114 -14.84 8.80 5.14
C ALA A 114 -14.58 7.98 3.86
N VAL A 115 -14.26 8.64 2.74
CA VAL A 115 -13.89 7.96 1.48
C VAL A 115 -12.61 7.13 1.65
N VAL A 116 -11.59 7.69 2.30
CA VAL A 116 -10.33 6.98 2.60
C VAL A 116 -10.56 5.78 3.53
N ALA A 117 -11.37 5.95 4.58
CA ALA A 117 -11.75 4.86 5.48
C ALA A 117 -12.52 3.75 4.74
N PHE A 118 -13.49 4.12 3.89
CA PHE A 118 -14.22 3.17 3.05
C PHE A 118 -13.26 2.39 2.13
N PHE A 119 -12.32 3.07 1.49
CA PHE A 119 -11.31 2.41 0.66
C PHE A 119 -10.53 1.35 1.47
N PHE A 120 -10.06 1.66 2.68
CA PHE A 120 -9.37 0.67 3.51
C PHE A 120 -10.27 -0.48 3.97
N LEU A 121 -11.52 -0.22 4.32
CA LEU A 121 -12.43 -1.27 4.80
C LEU A 121 -12.86 -2.24 3.70
N PHE A 122 -13.06 -1.74 2.47
CA PHE A 122 -13.64 -2.53 1.38
C PHE A 122 -12.63 -3.00 0.33
N TYR A 123 -11.56 -2.23 0.08
CA TYR A 123 -10.57 -2.58 -0.94
C TYR A 123 -9.43 -3.44 -0.39
N TYR A 124 -8.83 -3.02 0.74
CA TYR A 124 -7.61 -3.65 1.26
C TYR A 124 -7.77 -5.12 1.66
N PRO A 125 -8.84 -5.55 2.36
CA PRO A 125 -9.02 -6.96 2.71
C PRO A 125 -9.08 -7.87 1.49
N ALA A 126 -9.72 -7.43 0.41
CA ALA A 126 -9.79 -8.19 -0.84
C ALA A 126 -8.43 -8.22 -1.55
N ALA A 127 -7.74 -7.09 -1.63
CA ALA A 127 -6.42 -6.97 -2.25
C ALA A 127 -5.36 -7.82 -1.52
N ILE A 128 -5.34 -7.78 -0.19
CA ILE A 128 -4.43 -8.56 0.67
C ILE A 128 -4.69 -10.06 0.52
N ARG A 129 -5.95 -10.50 0.55
CA ARG A 129 -6.29 -11.93 0.37
C ARG A 129 -5.87 -12.45 -1.01
N TYR A 130 -6.04 -11.64 -2.04
CA TYR A 130 -5.58 -11.99 -3.38
C TYR A 130 -4.06 -12.08 -3.44
N GLU A 131 -3.35 -11.15 -2.81
CA GLU A 131 -1.90 -11.17 -2.78
C GLU A 131 -1.35 -12.37 -1.99
N ASP A 132 -1.95 -12.68 -0.84
CA ASP A 132 -1.65 -13.89 -0.07
C ASP A 132 -1.81 -15.14 -0.93
N PHE A 133 -2.93 -15.25 -1.65
CA PHE A 133 -3.21 -16.37 -2.52
C PHE A 133 -2.21 -16.48 -3.68
N LYS A 134 -1.90 -15.35 -4.33
CA LYS A 134 -0.92 -15.27 -5.42
C LYS A 134 0.46 -15.75 -4.94
N LEU A 135 0.90 -15.24 -3.79
CA LEU A 135 2.22 -15.55 -3.23
C LEU A 135 2.30 -16.99 -2.72
N GLU A 136 1.23 -17.53 -2.14
CA GLU A 136 1.12 -18.96 -1.84
C GLU A 136 1.21 -19.83 -3.10
N GLY A 137 0.60 -19.39 -4.21
CA GLY A 137 0.69 -20.08 -5.49
C GLY A 137 2.11 -20.10 -6.08
N ILE A 138 2.91 -19.07 -5.82
CA ILE A 138 4.29 -18.94 -6.32
C ILE A 138 5.28 -19.71 -5.42
N PHE A 139 5.18 -19.52 -4.09
CA PHE A 139 6.19 -20.00 -3.13
C PHE A 139 5.77 -21.24 -2.33
N GLY A 140 4.52 -21.69 -2.46
CA GLY A 140 4.05 -22.96 -1.89
C GLY A 140 4.22 -23.06 -0.38
N ASP A 141 4.90 -24.10 0.09
CA ASP A 141 5.06 -24.40 1.51
C ASP A 141 5.91 -23.36 2.25
N GLU A 142 6.87 -22.73 1.56
CA GLU A 142 7.70 -21.68 2.15
C GLU A 142 6.82 -20.49 2.61
N TRP A 143 5.89 -20.07 1.75
CA TRP A 143 4.90 -19.05 2.10
C TRP A 143 3.99 -19.50 3.24
N ARG A 144 3.46 -20.72 3.20
CA ARG A 144 2.57 -21.24 4.26
C ARG A 144 3.25 -21.26 5.62
N ALA A 145 4.50 -21.72 5.67
CA ALA A 145 5.27 -21.83 6.91
C ALA A 145 5.56 -20.45 7.50
N TRP A 146 6.06 -19.52 6.68
CA TRP A 146 6.39 -18.16 7.13
C TRP A 146 5.14 -17.34 7.48
N SER A 147 4.14 -17.31 6.60
CA SER A 147 2.97 -16.43 6.75
C SER A 147 2.08 -16.76 7.96
N LYS A 148 2.14 -17.99 8.47
CA LYS A 148 1.30 -18.48 9.59
C LYS A 148 1.38 -17.61 10.84
N ASN A 149 2.56 -17.04 11.12
CA ASN A 149 2.81 -16.26 12.34
C ASN A 149 3.00 -14.76 12.09
N ILE A 150 2.85 -14.31 10.85
CA ILE A 150 3.11 -12.91 10.46
C ILE A 150 1.77 -12.23 10.14
N PRO A 151 1.42 -11.13 10.83
CA PRO A 151 0.17 -10.42 10.57
C PRO A 151 0.14 -9.83 9.16
N GLY A 152 -1.07 -9.59 8.62
CA GLY A 152 -1.23 -9.08 7.25
C GLY A 152 -0.59 -7.70 7.03
N MET A 153 -1.01 -6.70 7.81
CA MET A 153 -0.64 -5.30 7.56
C MET A 153 -0.26 -4.51 8.81
N PHE A 154 -0.87 -4.79 9.97
CA PHE A 154 -0.54 -4.11 11.22
C PHE A 154 0.29 -5.03 12.12
N PRO A 155 1.46 -4.58 12.61
CA PRO A 155 2.31 -5.41 13.46
C PRO A 155 1.61 -5.67 14.80
N THR A 156 1.53 -6.93 15.21
CA THR A 156 1.03 -7.32 16.54
C THR A 156 2.15 -7.46 17.56
N ARG A 157 3.38 -7.68 17.08
CA ARG A 157 4.60 -7.80 17.86
C ARG A 157 5.74 -7.16 17.08
N PHE A 158 6.63 -6.47 17.77
CA PHE A 158 7.83 -5.91 17.14
C PHE A 158 8.96 -6.93 17.21
N ASN A 159 9.06 -7.79 16.19
CA ASN A 159 10.10 -8.81 16.07
C ASN A 159 10.93 -8.58 14.81
N TRP A 160 11.71 -7.50 14.81
CA TRP A 160 12.55 -7.15 13.67
C TRP A 160 13.67 -8.16 13.47
N GLN A 161 13.69 -8.81 12.31
CA GLN A 161 14.81 -9.65 11.89
C GLN A 161 15.68 -8.87 10.89
N PRO A 162 17.00 -8.80 11.08
CA PRO A 162 17.90 -8.20 10.10
C PRO A 162 17.70 -8.81 8.71
N ASN A 163 17.91 -8.00 7.69
CA ASN A 163 17.80 -8.40 6.28
C ASN A 163 18.78 -9.54 5.95
N GLN A 164 18.29 -10.78 5.95
CA GLN A 164 19.05 -11.97 5.56
C GLN A 164 18.68 -12.43 4.15
N ASP A 165 17.46 -12.14 3.69
CA ASP A 165 16.98 -12.58 2.38
C ASP A 165 17.52 -11.71 1.25
N ALA A 166 17.78 -10.43 1.52
CA ALA A 166 18.20 -9.46 0.53
C ALA A 166 18.81 -8.24 1.20
N SER A 167 19.95 -7.75 0.69
CA SER A 167 20.44 -6.42 1.04
C SER A 167 19.50 -5.34 0.47
N TRP A 168 19.39 -4.21 1.16
CA TRP A 168 18.63 -3.08 0.64
C TRP A 168 19.34 -2.46 -0.58
N ASP A 169 18.59 -2.23 -1.65
CA ASP A 169 19.09 -1.66 -2.90
C ASP A 169 18.23 -0.46 -3.37
N MET A 170 18.89 0.68 -3.56
CA MET A 170 18.23 1.94 -3.97
C MET A 170 17.62 1.84 -5.37
N ARG A 171 18.34 1.24 -6.33
CA ARG A 171 17.87 1.10 -7.72
C ARG A 171 16.66 0.17 -7.78
N GLN A 172 16.65 -0.85 -6.92
CA GLN A 172 15.53 -1.76 -6.75
C GLN A 172 14.31 -1.04 -6.22
N SER A 173 14.45 -0.24 -5.16
CA SER A 173 13.36 0.57 -4.63
C SER A 173 12.83 1.56 -5.67
N MET A 174 13.70 2.47 -6.13
CA MET A 174 13.29 3.66 -6.87
C MET A 174 12.89 3.36 -8.31
N ILE A 175 13.66 2.50 -8.98
CA ILE A 175 13.52 2.29 -10.43
C ILE A 175 12.76 1.00 -10.71
N ARG A 176 13.20 -0.15 -10.15
CA ARG A 176 12.59 -1.45 -10.49
C ARG A 176 11.20 -1.63 -9.88
N ASN A 177 11.02 -1.19 -8.64
CA ASN A 177 9.72 -1.23 -7.96
C ASN A 177 8.91 0.06 -8.13
N GLY A 178 9.49 1.06 -8.80
CA GLY A 178 8.79 2.26 -9.27
C GLY A 178 8.55 3.34 -8.22
N GLU A 179 9.14 3.24 -7.02
CA GLU A 179 8.90 4.19 -5.92
C GLU A 179 9.24 5.64 -6.29
N LEU A 180 10.13 5.88 -7.25
CA LEU A 180 10.43 7.23 -7.73
C LEU A 180 9.20 7.92 -8.31
N VAL A 181 8.45 7.23 -9.17
CA VAL A 181 7.24 7.78 -9.81
C VAL A 181 6.17 8.05 -8.76
N TYR A 182 5.98 7.13 -7.81
CA TYR A 182 5.06 7.32 -6.69
C TYR A 182 5.44 8.54 -5.84
N THR A 183 6.71 8.66 -5.49
CA THR A 183 7.22 9.75 -4.65
C THR A 183 7.04 11.11 -5.34
N VAL A 184 7.36 11.21 -6.63
CA VAL A 184 7.18 12.46 -7.40
C VAL A 184 5.71 12.86 -7.46
N PHE A 185 4.81 11.88 -7.70
CA PHE A 185 3.38 12.14 -7.72
C PHE A 185 2.87 12.57 -6.34
N GLU A 186 3.29 11.88 -5.29
CA GLU A 186 2.91 12.19 -3.90
C GLU A 186 3.34 13.62 -3.52
N ILE A 187 4.57 14.02 -3.86
CA ILE A 187 5.05 15.40 -3.66
C ILE A 187 4.16 16.39 -4.40
N GLY A 188 3.84 16.13 -5.68
CA GLY A 188 2.96 17.00 -6.47
C GLY A 188 1.56 17.13 -5.86
N ALA A 189 0.97 16.01 -5.41
CA ALA A 189 -0.33 16.01 -4.73
C ALA A 189 -0.26 16.75 -3.38
N GLY A 190 0.84 16.61 -2.62
CA GLY A 190 1.05 17.30 -1.36
C GLY A 190 1.19 18.82 -1.54
N ILE A 191 1.88 19.27 -2.58
CA ILE A 191 1.97 20.68 -2.95
C ILE A 191 0.59 21.23 -3.31
N LEU A 192 -0.18 20.52 -4.13
CA LEU A 192 -1.54 20.92 -4.47
C LEU A 192 -2.43 21.02 -3.22
N LEU A 193 -2.35 20.02 -2.33
CA LEU A 193 -3.08 19.99 -1.06
C LEU A 193 -2.73 21.22 -0.22
N PHE A 194 -1.44 21.53 -0.07
CA PHE A 194 -0.97 22.69 0.68
C PHE A 194 -1.56 24.00 0.15
N TYR A 195 -1.51 24.23 -1.17
CA TYR A 195 -2.08 25.44 -1.76
C TYR A 195 -3.60 25.53 -1.59
N ARG A 196 -4.32 24.40 -1.67
CA ARG A 196 -5.77 24.36 -1.46
C ARG A 196 -6.18 24.56 -0.01
N ALA A 197 -5.37 24.11 0.94
CA ALA A 197 -5.63 24.32 2.37
C ALA A 197 -5.28 25.73 2.84
N MET A 198 -4.38 26.44 2.14
CA MET A 198 -3.93 27.79 2.50
C MET A 198 -4.67 28.92 1.78
N GLY A 199 -5.30 28.64 0.63
CA GLY A 199 -6.07 29.61 -0.16
C GLY A 199 -7.56 29.59 0.16
#